data_AF-A0A2S6HTD6-F1
#
_entry.id   AF-A0A2S6HTD6-F1
#
_cell.length_a   1.000
_cell.length_b   1.000
_cell.length_c   1.000
_cell.angle_alpha   90.00
_cell.angle_beta   90.00
_cell.angle_gamma   90.00
#
_symmetry.space_group_name_H-M   'P 1'
#
loop_
_entity.id
_entity.type
_entity.pdbx_description
1 polymer ?
#
loop_
_entity_poly.entity_id
_entity_poly.type
_entity_poly.pdbx_seq_one_letter_code
_entity_poly.pdbx_strand_id
1 'polypeptide(L)'
;MFEATKDDAFKEFVIDQLSCMEAPEGTAGSLPAQDYSAYFFALEQTGNECYSQKIEDVMKTPEWTLELMPFITAYDTRYKRKEHYNEIVAMFRDKQQFTGYDLVSLIDTIAQMSEEIYEYYRELRDLFKVIIKEKMKDLPNSSEIMEIGYSILKACNIGVLQKEKYSNFGELVWRNIAGIDNNTCTGLKDMICAQHIIFNKQEV
;
A
#
# COMPACT_ATOMS: atom_id res chain seq x y z
N MET A 1 7.29 2.89 7.30
CA MET A 1 8.45 2.88 8.22
C MET A 1 8.06 2.74 9.68
N PHE A 2 7.21 3.63 10.25
CA PHE A 2 6.76 3.54 11.65
C PHE A 2 6.32 2.13 12.07
N GLU A 3 5.46 1.46 11.30
CA GLU A 3 5.00 0.10 11.62
C GLU A 3 6.15 -0.91 11.76
N ALA A 4 7.16 -0.78 10.90
CA ALA A 4 8.31 -1.66 10.83
C ALA A 4 9.32 -1.40 11.93
N THR A 5 9.58 -0.14 12.29
CA THR A 5 10.64 0.25 13.26
C THR A 5 10.12 0.50 14.66
N LYS A 6 8.86 0.92 14.80
CA LYS A 6 8.26 1.51 16.02
C LYS A 6 8.97 2.79 16.49
N ASP A 7 9.65 3.46 15.57
CA ASP A 7 10.33 4.72 15.82
C ASP A 7 9.34 5.89 15.66
N ASP A 8 9.08 6.57 16.77
CA ASP A 8 8.10 7.66 16.87
C ASP A 8 8.44 8.86 15.98
N ALA A 9 9.70 9.04 15.55
CA ALA A 9 10.05 10.11 14.61
C ALA A 9 9.26 10.01 13.29
N PHE A 10 8.97 8.79 12.81
CA PHE A 10 8.13 8.60 11.62
C PHE A 10 6.66 8.89 11.89
N LYS A 11 6.18 8.64 13.11
CA LYS A 11 4.81 8.96 13.52
C LYS A 11 4.63 10.47 13.59
N GLU A 12 5.55 11.15 14.28
CA GLU A 12 5.57 12.62 14.41
C GLU A 12 5.64 13.29 13.03
N PHE A 13 6.54 12.81 12.15
CA PHE A 13 6.63 13.31 10.77
C PHE A 13 5.30 13.27 10.01
N VAL A 14 4.57 12.14 10.06
CA VAL A 14 3.27 12.01 9.37
C VAL A 14 2.24 12.95 9.98
N ILE A 15 2.15 13.02 11.31
CA ILE A 15 1.19 13.89 11.99
C ILE A 15 1.48 15.36 11.65
N ASP A 16 2.72 15.81 11.76
CA ASP A 16 3.14 17.18 11.46
C ASP A 16 2.83 17.56 10.01
N GLN A 17 3.09 16.66 9.06
CA GLN A 17 2.78 16.87 7.65
C GLN A 17 1.28 17.07 7.41
N LEU A 18 0.44 16.26 8.07
CA LEU A 18 -1.02 16.34 7.94
C LEU A 18 -1.64 17.54 8.65
N SER A 19 -1.05 17.96 9.79
CA SER A 19 -1.47 19.15 10.52
C SER A 19 -1.07 20.44 9.82
N CYS A 20 0.07 20.48 9.12
CA CYS A 20 0.48 21.64 8.31
C CYS A 20 -0.49 21.93 7.14
N MET A 21 -1.27 20.93 6.69
CA MET A 21 -2.28 21.09 5.64
C MET A 21 -3.57 21.79 6.15
N GLU A 22 -3.62 22.19 7.42
CA GLU A 22 -4.77 22.85 8.07
C GLU A 22 -4.68 24.39 8.07
N ALA A 23 -3.67 25.00 7.42
CA ALA A 23 -3.46 26.45 7.37
C ALA A 23 -4.36 27.19 6.33
N PRO A 24 -4.63 28.51 6.50
CA PRO A 24 -5.92 29.13 6.20
C PRO A 24 -6.21 29.37 4.71
N GLU A 25 -7.50 29.19 4.39
CA GLU A 25 -8.25 29.55 3.18
C GLU A 25 -7.49 29.83 1.88
N GLY A 26 -7.65 28.90 0.93
CA GLY A 26 -7.56 29.19 -0.50
C GLY A 26 -6.69 28.22 -1.31
N THR A 27 -5.77 27.50 -0.67
CA THR A 27 -4.90 26.50 -1.35
C THR A 27 -4.37 25.44 -0.36
N ALA A 28 -5.25 24.81 0.42
CA ALA A 28 -4.85 23.58 1.12
C ALA A 28 -4.65 22.48 0.06
N GLY A 29 -3.40 22.11 -0.21
CA GLY A 29 -3.10 20.96 -1.07
C GLY A 29 -3.68 19.71 -0.41
N SER A 30 -4.59 19.02 -1.10
CA SER A 30 -5.00 17.68 -0.68
C SER A 30 -3.82 16.73 -0.86
N LEU A 31 -3.70 15.73 0.02
CA LEU A 31 -2.82 14.59 -0.24
C LEU A 31 -3.10 14.00 -1.63
N PRO A 32 -2.11 13.45 -2.32
CA PRO A 32 -2.38 12.61 -3.48
C PRO A 32 -3.17 11.37 -3.03
N ALA A 33 -3.99 10.83 -3.94
CA ALA A 33 -4.92 9.73 -3.66
C ALA A 33 -4.28 8.53 -2.94
N GLN A 34 -3.08 8.15 -3.38
CA GLN A 34 -2.28 7.06 -2.82
C GLN A 34 -1.95 7.22 -1.31
N ASP A 35 -1.94 8.47 -0.80
CA ASP A 35 -1.54 8.78 0.57
C ASP A 35 -2.74 8.96 1.52
N TYR A 36 -3.99 8.88 1.04
CA TYR A 36 -5.18 9.07 1.88
C TYR A 36 -5.30 8.06 3.03
N SER A 37 -4.67 6.89 2.92
CA SER A 37 -4.61 5.92 4.03
C SER A 37 -3.90 6.49 5.27
N ALA A 38 -3.08 7.54 5.13
CA ALA A 38 -2.47 8.24 6.24
C ALA A 38 -3.50 8.92 7.17
N TYR A 39 -4.71 9.22 6.69
CA TYR A 39 -5.77 9.74 7.56
C TYR A 39 -6.26 8.70 8.57
N PHE A 40 -6.35 7.41 8.21
CA PHE A 40 -6.66 6.35 9.18
C PHE A 40 -5.58 6.28 10.25
N PHE A 41 -4.32 6.30 9.83
CA PHE A 41 -3.19 6.31 10.75
C PHE A 41 -3.27 7.50 11.72
N ALA A 42 -3.46 8.71 11.21
CA ALA A 42 -3.54 9.90 12.05
C ALA A 42 -4.74 9.88 13.01
N LEU A 43 -5.90 9.40 12.54
CA LEU A 43 -7.08 9.20 13.39
C LEU A 43 -6.78 8.20 14.52
N GLU A 44 -6.18 7.05 14.20
CA GLU A 44 -5.82 6.02 15.18
C GLU A 44 -4.79 6.53 16.21
N GLN A 45 -3.83 7.35 15.79
CA GLN A 45 -2.79 7.88 16.68
C GLN A 45 -3.25 9.03 17.56
N THR A 46 -4.17 9.89 17.07
CA THR A 46 -4.51 11.15 17.74
C THR A 46 -5.93 11.21 18.29
N GLY A 47 -6.85 10.41 17.75
CA GLY A 47 -8.28 10.51 18.03
C GLY A 47 -8.92 11.81 17.50
N ASN A 48 -8.23 12.61 16.69
CA ASN A 48 -8.75 13.88 16.19
C ASN A 48 -9.82 13.66 15.12
N GLU A 49 -11.06 14.08 15.41
CA GLU A 49 -12.22 13.92 14.53
C GLU A 49 -12.10 14.62 13.18
N CYS A 50 -11.20 15.60 13.03
CA CYS A 50 -10.86 16.22 11.74
C CYS A 50 -10.47 15.15 10.69
N TYR A 51 -9.72 14.12 11.09
CA TYR A 51 -9.32 13.05 10.18
C TYR A 51 -10.50 12.15 9.80
N SER A 52 -11.46 11.93 10.70
CA SER A 52 -12.72 11.24 10.37
C SER A 52 -13.49 11.99 9.28
N GLN A 53 -13.56 13.32 9.37
CA GLN A 53 -14.21 14.14 8.34
C GLN A 53 -13.47 14.03 6.99
N LYS A 54 -12.13 14.11 6.99
CA LYS A 54 -11.31 13.92 5.78
C LYS A 54 -11.52 12.55 5.14
N ILE A 55 -11.61 11.48 5.93
CA ILE A 55 -11.91 10.13 5.46
C ILE A 55 -13.28 10.08 4.76
N GLU A 56 -14.32 10.64 5.38
CA GLU A 56 -15.67 10.70 4.80
C GLU A 56 -15.71 11.56 3.52
N ASP A 57 -14.92 12.63 3.45
CA ASP A 57 -14.86 13.47 2.26
C ASP A 57 -14.18 12.78 1.07
N VAL A 58 -13.15 11.96 1.32
CA VAL A 58 -12.58 11.09 0.28
C VAL A 58 -13.63 10.12 -0.25
N MET A 59 -14.46 9.53 0.61
CA MET A 59 -15.51 8.60 0.16
C MET A 59 -16.63 9.25 -0.67
N LYS A 60 -16.77 10.58 -0.62
CA LYS A 60 -17.73 11.34 -1.45
C LYS A 60 -17.21 11.67 -2.85
N THR A 61 -15.94 11.35 -3.16
CA THR A 61 -15.41 11.60 -4.50
C THR A 61 -16.19 10.78 -5.54
N PRO A 62 -16.57 11.37 -6.68
CA PRO A 62 -17.51 10.74 -7.63
C PRO A 62 -16.91 9.58 -8.43
N GLU A 63 -15.58 9.46 -8.48
CA GLU A 63 -14.88 8.47 -9.29
C GLU A 63 -13.78 7.78 -8.47
N TRP A 64 -13.80 6.45 -8.46
CA TRP A 64 -12.78 5.64 -7.82
C TRP A 64 -11.73 5.21 -8.83
N THR A 65 -10.46 5.45 -8.48
CA THR A 65 -9.30 5.00 -9.26
C THR A 65 -8.64 3.80 -8.58
N LEU A 66 -7.78 3.07 -9.30
CA LEU A 66 -7.03 1.96 -8.70
C LEU A 66 -6.12 2.39 -7.55
N GLU A 67 -5.55 3.58 -7.62
CA GLU A 67 -4.72 4.17 -6.56
C GLU A 67 -5.50 4.40 -5.26
N LEU A 68 -6.83 4.57 -5.34
CA LEU A 68 -7.72 4.72 -4.18
C LEU A 68 -8.15 3.38 -3.58
N MET A 69 -7.97 2.25 -4.28
CA MET A 69 -8.49 0.96 -3.84
C MET A 69 -7.99 0.52 -2.45
N PRO A 70 -6.71 0.74 -2.07
CA PRO A 70 -6.27 0.44 -0.71
C PRO A 70 -7.05 1.22 0.34
N PHE A 71 -7.30 2.52 0.10
CA PHE A 71 -8.07 3.38 1.00
C PHE A 71 -9.54 2.95 1.07
N ILE A 72 -10.18 2.73 -0.08
CA ILE A 72 -11.60 2.33 -0.13
C ILE A 72 -11.79 0.98 0.55
N THR A 73 -10.89 0.02 0.31
CA THR A 73 -10.92 -1.29 0.98
C THR A 73 -10.73 -1.16 2.48
N ALA A 74 -9.79 -0.32 2.91
CA ALA A 74 -9.56 -0.01 4.31
C ALA A 74 -10.80 0.58 4.99
N TYR A 75 -11.47 1.53 4.33
CA TYR A 75 -12.71 2.14 4.79
C TYR A 75 -13.85 1.12 4.89
N ASP A 76 -14.08 0.38 3.81
CA ASP A 76 -15.21 -0.54 3.67
C ASP A 76 -15.12 -1.69 4.69
N THR A 77 -13.89 -2.17 4.92
CA THR A 77 -13.56 -3.18 5.94
C THR A 77 -13.83 -2.70 7.36
N ARG A 78 -13.51 -1.44 7.67
CA ARG A 78 -13.64 -0.86 9.02
C ARG A 78 -15.07 -0.41 9.33
N TYR A 79 -15.78 0.20 8.37
CA TYR A 79 -16.98 1.00 8.66
C TYR A 79 -18.25 0.56 7.93
N LYS A 80 -18.15 -0.16 6.80
CA LYS A 80 -19.31 -0.45 5.93
C LYS A 80 -19.58 -1.93 5.76
N ARG A 81 -19.04 -2.78 6.64
CA ARG A 81 -19.29 -4.24 6.63
C ARG A 81 -19.00 -4.88 5.27
N LYS A 82 -18.03 -4.33 4.53
CA LYS A 82 -17.48 -4.92 3.30
C LYS A 82 -18.50 -4.93 2.14
N GLU A 83 -19.41 -3.96 2.13
CA GLU A 83 -20.50 -3.83 1.14
C GLU A 83 -19.98 -3.61 -0.29
N HIS A 84 -18.77 -3.07 -0.44
CA HIS A 84 -18.21 -2.68 -1.74
C HIS A 84 -17.10 -3.61 -2.24
N TYR A 85 -16.89 -4.77 -1.60
CA TYR A 85 -15.83 -5.70 -2.00
C TYR A 85 -15.99 -6.19 -3.45
N ASN A 86 -17.22 -6.37 -3.92
CA ASN A 86 -17.46 -6.79 -5.30
C ASN A 86 -16.97 -5.74 -6.31
N GLU A 87 -17.26 -4.47 -6.06
CA GLU A 87 -16.85 -3.33 -6.88
C GLU A 87 -15.33 -3.17 -6.85
N ILE A 88 -14.72 -3.28 -5.66
CA ILE A 88 -13.25 -3.26 -5.49
C ILE A 88 -12.60 -4.36 -6.34
N VAL A 89 -13.13 -5.58 -6.30
CA VAL A 89 -12.58 -6.69 -7.09
C VAL A 89 -12.76 -6.47 -8.59
N ALA A 90 -13.93 -5.98 -9.01
CA ALA A 90 -14.21 -5.68 -10.42
C ALA A 90 -13.23 -4.67 -11.01
N MET A 91 -12.85 -3.63 -10.25
CA MET A 91 -11.87 -2.62 -10.68
C MET A 91 -10.53 -3.23 -11.11
N PHE A 92 -10.04 -4.25 -10.38
CA PHE A 92 -8.81 -4.95 -10.74
C PHE A 92 -9.01 -6.01 -11.82
N ARG A 93 -10.14 -6.73 -11.78
CA ARG A 93 -10.45 -7.80 -12.74
C ARG A 93 -10.58 -7.28 -14.17
N ASP A 94 -11.23 -6.13 -14.34
CA ASP A 94 -11.55 -5.59 -15.67
C ASP A 94 -10.32 -4.92 -16.33
N LYS A 95 -9.21 -4.83 -15.61
CA LYS A 95 -7.96 -4.25 -16.12
C LYS A 95 -7.19 -5.23 -16.99
N GLN A 96 -6.99 -4.86 -18.25
CA GLN A 96 -6.29 -5.70 -19.23
C GLN A 96 -4.78 -5.78 -19.02
N GLN A 97 -4.15 -4.67 -18.61
CA GLN A 97 -2.70 -4.57 -18.44
C GLN A 97 -2.37 -3.83 -17.15
N PHE A 98 -1.54 -4.44 -16.32
CA PHE A 98 -1.09 -3.86 -15.06
C PHE A 98 0.25 -3.16 -15.24
N THR A 99 0.36 -1.93 -14.77
CA THR A 99 1.64 -1.26 -14.52
C THR A 99 2.22 -1.69 -13.18
N GLY A 100 3.46 -1.28 -12.89
CA GLY A 100 4.06 -1.41 -11.57
C GLY A 100 3.20 -0.78 -10.46
N TYR A 101 2.69 0.43 -10.67
CA TYR A 101 1.86 1.12 -9.66
C TYR A 101 0.51 0.43 -9.42
N ASP A 102 -0.08 -0.16 -10.47
CA ASP A 102 -1.30 -0.97 -10.31
C ASP A 102 -1.04 -2.21 -9.45
N LEU A 103 0.15 -2.80 -9.57
CA LEU A 103 0.56 -3.96 -8.78
C LEU A 103 0.74 -3.60 -7.30
N VAL A 104 1.32 -2.42 -7.01
CA VAL A 104 1.41 -1.84 -5.66
C VAL A 104 0.01 -1.65 -5.08
N SER A 105 -0.88 -1.00 -5.85
CA SER A 105 -2.27 -0.77 -5.44
C SER A 105 -3.02 -2.08 -5.19
N LEU A 106 -2.81 -3.10 -6.02
CA LEU A 106 -3.43 -4.42 -5.85
C LEU A 106 -2.97 -5.10 -4.55
N ILE A 107 -1.66 -5.14 -4.27
CA ILE A 107 -1.21 -5.81 -3.04
C ILE A 107 -1.60 -5.06 -1.77
N ASP A 108 -1.61 -3.73 -1.81
CA ASP A 108 -2.03 -2.92 -0.66
C ASP A 108 -3.55 -3.02 -0.46
N THR A 109 -4.33 -3.16 -1.53
CA THR A 109 -5.77 -3.50 -1.44
C THR A 109 -5.95 -4.85 -0.76
N ILE A 110 -5.27 -5.91 -1.23
CA ILE A 110 -5.34 -7.25 -0.63
C ILE A 110 -4.97 -7.21 0.86
N ALA A 111 -3.98 -6.40 1.24
CA ALA A 111 -3.55 -6.24 2.63
C ALA A 111 -4.59 -5.57 3.54
N GLN A 112 -5.53 -4.80 2.99
CA GLN A 112 -6.62 -4.16 3.74
C GLN A 112 -7.89 -5.02 3.79
N MET A 113 -7.97 -6.08 3.00
CA MET A 113 -9.13 -6.96 2.97
C MET A 113 -9.20 -7.83 4.23
N SER A 114 -10.43 -8.09 4.68
CA SER A 114 -10.72 -9.08 5.71
C SER A 114 -10.89 -10.46 5.10
N GLU A 115 -10.31 -11.47 5.74
CA GLU A 115 -10.46 -12.88 5.34
C GLU A 115 -11.88 -13.44 5.60
N GLU A 116 -12.75 -12.72 6.32
CA GLU A 116 -14.13 -13.16 6.57
C GLU A 116 -14.95 -13.30 5.29
N ILE A 117 -14.65 -12.49 4.26
CA ILE A 117 -15.24 -12.64 2.93
C ILE A 117 -14.16 -13.14 1.97
N TYR A 118 -13.81 -14.40 2.20
CA TYR A 118 -12.66 -15.03 1.59
C TYR A 118 -12.72 -15.15 0.06
N GLU A 119 -13.91 -15.15 -0.55
CA GLU A 119 -14.06 -15.27 -2.00
C GLU A 119 -13.38 -14.11 -2.75
N TYR A 120 -13.67 -12.87 -2.36
CA TYR A 120 -13.08 -11.67 -2.96
C TYR A 120 -11.58 -11.58 -2.69
N TYR A 121 -11.16 -11.89 -1.45
CA TYR A 121 -9.74 -11.95 -1.09
C TYR A 121 -8.99 -12.99 -1.95
N ARG A 122 -9.54 -14.20 -2.08
CA ARG A 122 -8.96 -15.29 -2.87
C ARG A 122 -8.81 -14.87 -4.32
N GLU A 123 -9.82 -14.23 -4.89
CA GLU A 123 -9.79 -13.80 -6.28
C GLU A 123 -8.65 -12.83 -6.57
N LEU A 124 -8.54 -11.74 -5.79
CA LEU A 124 -7.44 -10.77 -5.97
C LEU A 124 -6.07 -11.40 -5.70
N ARG A 125 -5.98 -12.29 -4.71
CA ARG A 125 -4.75 -13.04 -4.44
C ARG A 125 -4.34 -13.90 -5.64
N ASP A 126 -5.28 -14.57 -6.28
CA ASP A 126 -5.00 -15.44 -7.42
C ASP A 126 -4.67 -14.61 -8.67
N LEU A 127 -5.35 -13.48 -8.90
CA LEU A 127 -5.01 -12.48 -9.92
C LEU A 127 -3.58 -11.94 -9.73
N PHE A 128 -3.23 -11.50 -8.51
CA PHE A 128 -1.90 -11.01 -8.17
C PHE A 128 -0.81 -12.03 -8.48
N LYS A 129 -1.02 -13.31 -8.14
CA LYS A 129 -0.09 -14.40 -8.44
C LYS A 129 0.15 -14.59 -9.93
N VAL A 130 -0.89 -14.44 -10.76
CA VAL A 130 -0.76 -14.54 -12.22
C VAL A 130 0.08 -13.38 -12.76
N ILE A 131 -0.24 -12.14 -12.35
CA ILE A 131 0.46 -10.94 -12.79
C ILE A 131 1.93 -10.98 -12.39
N ILE A 132 2.24 -11.35 -11.14
CA ILE A 132 3.62 -11.46 -10.64
C ILE A 132 4.42 -12.47 -11.48
N LYS A 133 3.87 -13.65 -11.76
CA LYS A 133 4.56 -14.66 -12.57
C LYS A 133 4.91 -14.14 -13.96
N GLU A 134 4.05 -13.31 -14.55
CA GLU A 134 4.31 -12.71 -15.85
C GLU A 134 5.39 -11.63 -15.76
N LYS A 135 5.20 -10.64 -14.88
CA LYS A 135 6.15 -9.53 -14.65
C LYS A 135 7.55 -10.02 -14.27
N MET A 136 7.64 -11.17 -13.60
CA MET A 136 8.93 -11.75 -13.20
C MET A 136 9.79 -12.26 -14.35
N LYS A 137 9.22 -12.50 -15.55
CA LYS A 137 9.99 -12.98 -16.70
C LYS A 137 11.00 -11.95 -17.22
N ASP A 138 10.71 -10.66 -17.01
CA ASP A 138 11.52 -9.55 -17.51
C ASP A 138 12.57 -9.05 -16.49
N LEU A 139 12.66 -9.70 -15.32
CA LEU A 139 13.57 -9.32 -14.25
C LEU A 139 14.99 -9.88 -14.50
N PRO A 140 16.05 -9.15 -14.09
CA PRO A 140 16.04 -7.87 -13.36
C PRO A 140 15.96 -6.63 -14.27
N ASN A 141 15.71 -6.77 -15.57
CA ASN A 141 15.82 -5.68 -16.54
C ASN A 141 14.56 -4.80 -16.67
N SER A 142 13.49 -5.13 -15.95
CA SER A 142 12.24 -4.36 -15.98
C SER A 142 12.44 -2.93 -15.45
N SER A 143 11.81 -1.95 -16.11
CA SER A 143 11.72 -0.58 -15.61
C SER A 143 10.87 -0.45 -14.34
N GLU A 144 10.03 -1.45 -14.04
CA GLU A 144 9.12 -1.51 -12.89
C GLU A 144 9.69 -2.35 -11.73
N ILE A 145 11.01 -2.54 -11.71
CA ILE A 145 11.69 -3.43 -10.76
C ILE A 145 11.40 -3.06 -9.29
N MET A 146 11.23 -1.78 -8.98
CA MET A 146 10.98 -1.31 -7.62
C MET A 146 9.57 -1.69 -7.17
N GLU A 147 8.56 -1.43 -8.01
CA GLU A 147 7.16 -1.73 -7.73
C GLU A 147 6.95 -3.24 -7.60
N ILE A 148 7.58 -4.03 -8.48
CA ILE A 148 7.56 -5.49 -8.42
C ILE A 148 8.26 -5.98 -7.14
N GLY A 149 9.42 -5.40 -6.79
CA GLY A 149 10.18 -5.73 -5.58
C GLY A 149 9.40 -5.46 -4.30
N TYR A 150 8.81 -4.26 -4.17
CA TYR A 150 7.91 -3.92 -3.07
C TYR A 150 6.76 -4.92 -2.97
N SER A 151 6.08 -5.15 -4.08
CA SER A 151 4.86 -5.96 -4.09
C SER A 151 5.15 -7.41 -3.70
N ILE A 152 6.29 -7.97 -4.14
CA ILE A 152 6.73 -9.30 -3.74
C ILE A 152 7.05 -9.37 -2.24
N LEU A 153 7.79 -8.41 -1.69
CA LEU A 153 8.10 -8.40 -0.25
C LEU A 153 6.84 -8.26 0.60
N LYS A 154 5.97 -7.30 0.26
CA LYS A 154 4.68 -7.10 0.93
C LYS A 154 3.85 -8.38 0.89
N ALA A 155 3.73 -9.00 -0.28
CA ALA A 155 2.98 -10.24 -0.45
C ALA A 155 3.55 -11.43 0.33
N CYS A 156 4.87 -11.51 0.49
CA CYS A 156 5.51 -12.50 1.35
C CYS A 156 5.19 -12.24 2.84
N ASN A 157 5.23 -10.98 3.28
CA ASN A 157 4.98 -10.59 4.67
C ASN A 157 3.55 -10.85 5.13
N ILE A 158 2.58 -10.75 4.21
CA ILE A 158 1.15 -10.98 4.50
C ILE A 158 0.66 -12.38 4.07
N GLY A 159 1.56 -13.29 3.68
CA GLY A 159 1.21 -14.68 3.34
C GLY A 159 0.50 -14.89 2.00
N VAL A 160 0.44 -13.87 1.14
CA VAL A 160 -0.11 -13.98 -0.23
C VAL A 160 0.83 -14.81 -1.12
N LEU A 161 2.14 -14.63 -0.98
CA LEU A 161 3.18 -15.41 -1.67
C LEU A 161 3.99 -16.26 -0.68
N GLN A 162 4.51 -17.40 -1.18
CA GLN A 162 5.40 -18.27 -0.42
C GLN A 162 6.80 -17.64 -0.33
N LYS A 163 7.31 -17.44 0.89
CA LYS A 163 8.57 -16.76 1.13
C LYS A 163 9.73 -17.42 0.39
N GLU A 164 9.86 -18.74 0.53
CA GLU A 164 10.98 -19.54 0.03
C GLU A 164 11.14 -19.42 -1.50
N LYS A 165 10.03 -19.17 -2.20
CA LYS A 165 10.01 -19.07 -3.65
C LYS A 165 10.25 -17.66 -4.16
N TYR A 166 9.81 -16.64 -3.42
CA TYR A 166 9.71 -15.28 -3.93
C TYR A 166 10.59 -14.25 -3.21
N SER A 167 10.99 -14.48 -1.95
CA SER A 167 11.70 -13.48 -1.12
C SER A 167 13.02 -13.03 -1.72
N ASN A 168 13.80 -13.96 -2.30
CA ASN A 168 15.10 -13.69 -2.91
C ASN A 168 15.06 -12.53 -3.92
N PHE A 169 13.95 -12.39 -4.66
CA PHE A 169 13.80 -11.30 -5.61
C PHE A 169 13.55 -9.97 -4.88
N GLY A 170 12.63 -9.95 -3.93
CA GLY A 170 12.37 -8.76 -3.12
C GLY A 170 13.63 -8.25 -2.41
N GLU A 171 14.43 -9.16 -1.86
CA GLU A 171 15.72 -8.86 -1.23
C GLU A 171 16.80 -8.39 -2.21
N LEU A 172 16.78 -8.86 -3.46
CA LEU A 172 17.67 -8.35 -4.51
C LEU A 172 17.41 -6.86 -4.76
N VAL A 173 16.14 -6.48 -4.90
CA VAL A 173 15.75 -5.08 -5.09
C VAL A 173 16.12 -4.23 -3.88
N TRP A 174 15.88 -4.74 -2.67
CA TRP A 174 16.31 -4.08 -1.44
C TRP A 174 17.81 -3.81 -1.40
N ARG A 175 18.64 -4.83 -1.68
CA ARG A 175 20.11 -4.69 -1.69
C ARG A 175 20.59 -3.63 -2.68
N ASN A 176 19.94 -3.54 -3.84
CA ASN A 176 20.26 -2.51 -4.83
C ASN A 176 19.93 -1.09 -4.33
N ILE A 177 18.88 -0.94 -3.51
CA ILE A 177 18.50 0.35 -2.91
C ILE A 177 19.43 0.71 -1.74
N ALA A 178 19.72 -0.25 -0.85
CA ALA A 178 20.57 -0.05 0.33
C ALA A 178 22.01 0.34 -0.03
N GLY A 179 22.48 0.02 -1.25
CA GLY A 179 23.79 0.43 -1.76
C GLY A 179 23.84 1.84 -2.36
N ILE A 180 22.72 2.56 -2.46
CA ILE A 180 22.67 3.93 -3.00
C ILE A 180 22.64 4.91 -1.84
N ASP A 181 23.76 5.58 -1.59
CA ASP A 181 23.87 6.65 -0.59
C ASP A 181 23.36 7.99 -1.15
N ASN A 182 22.75 8.79 -0.26
CA ASN A 182 22.34 10.19 -0.37
C ASN A 182 20.92 10.57 -0.85
N ASN A 183 20.15 11.01 0.15
CA ASN A 183 19.50 12.33 0.22
C ASN A 183 18.28 12.62 -0.68
N THR A 184 17.61 11.59 -1.18
CA THR A 184 16.25 11.71 -1.70
C THR A 184 15.43 10.50 -1.24
N CYS A 185 14.78 10.65 -0.10
CA CYS A 185 13.67 9.78 0.31
C CYS A 185 12.65 9.78 -0.85
N THR A 186 12.63 8.68 -1.61
CA THR A 186 11.66 8.44 -2.68
C THR A 186 10.68 7.44 -2.07
N GLY A 187 9.42 7.81 -1.85
CA GLY A 187 8.49 7.07 -0.96
C GLY A 187 8.49 5.53 -1.13
N LEU A 188 8.59 5.03 -2.37
CA LEU A 188 8.66 3.59 -2.66
C LEU A 188 9.92 2.89 -2.12
N LYS A 189 11.09 3.56 -2.10
CA LYS A 189 12.32 3.01 -1.53
C LYS A 189 12.14 2.74 -0.03
N ASP A 190 11.59 3.71 0.70
CA ASP A 190 11.31 3.61 2.13
C ASP A 190 10.25 2.54 2.42
N MET A 191 9.26 2.39 1.54
CA MET A 191 8.30 1.29 1.59
C MET A 191 8.99 -0.07 1.45
N ILE A 192 9.95 -0.21 0.52
CA ILE A 192 10.76 -1.43 0.37
C ILE A 192 11.63 -1.68 1.62
N CYS A 193 12.29 -0.64 2.16
CA CYS A 193 13.02 -0.73 3.44
C CYS A 193 12.13 -1.31 4.54
N ALA A 194 10.94 -0.74 4.69
CA ALA A 194 9.98 -1.13 5.72
C ALA A 194 9.57 -2.60 5.56
N GLN A 195 9.27 -3.03 4.33
CA GLN A 195 8.90 -4.43 4.08
C GLN A 195 10.05 -5.39 4.37
N HIS A 196 11.30 -5.03 4.05
CA HIS A 196 12.45 -5.85 4.38
C HIS A 196 12.68 -5.95 5.90
N ILE A 197 12.52 -4.85 6.65
CA ILE A 197 12.61 -4.87 8.12
C ILE A 197 11.53 -5.79 8.72
N ILE A 198 10.29 -5.70 8.22
CA ILE A 198 9.20 -6.58 8.66
C ILE A 198 9.52 -8.04 8.35
N PHE A 199 10.03 -8.32 7.15
CA PHE A 199 10.39 -9.66 6.70
C PHE A 199 11.38 -10.33 7.66
N ASN A 200 12.47 -9.65 8.01
CA ASN A 200 13.51 -10.18 8.90
C ASN A 200 13.02 -10.37 10.34
N LYS A 201 12.07 -9.56 10.81
CA LYS A 201 11.49 -9.72 12.16
C LYS A 201 10.63 -10.98 12.30
N GLN A 202 10.14 -11.54 11.21
CA GLN A 202 9.31 -12.75 11.21
C GLN A 202 10.14 -14.05 11.22
N GLU A 203 11.47 -13.98 11.11
CA GLU A 203 12.39 -15.13 11.13
C GLU A 203 12.97 -15.45 12.53
N VAL A 204 12.56 -14.68 13.56
CA VAL A 204 12.98 -14.83 14.98
C VAL A 204 11.84 -15.37 15.82
#